data_AF-A0A955J991-F1
#
_entry.id   AF-A0A955J991-F1
#
_cell.length_a   1.000
_cell.length_b   1.000
_cell.length_c   1.000
_cell.angle_alpha   90.00
_cell.angle_beta   90.00
_cell.angle_gamma   90.00
#
_symmetry.space_group_name_H-M   'P 1'
#
loop_
_entity.id
_entity.type
_entity.pdbx_description
1 polymer ?
#
loop_
_entity_poly.entity_id
_entity_poly.type
_entity_poly.pdbx_seq_one_letter_code
_entity_poly.pdbx_strand_id
1 'polypeptide(L)'
;LADALGYATRKLKPKPTAVIDLATLTGACVVALGDHHAALVSNDEKLAGRLLDASETSGDVLWRMPLVPGHKKQMASPYADISNLGSPGAGTLTAAAFLSHFAHKVPWAHLDIAGMAWTDKTGGVYSKGGTGFGVRVLSDLVAGWRA
;
A
#
# COMPACT_ATOMS: atom_id res chain seq x y z
N LEU A 1 7.43 2.81 -9.27
CA LEU A 1 7.53 2.38 -7.84
C LEU A 1 8.66 1.38 -7.61
N ALA A 2 8.85 0.35 -8.44
CA ALA A 2 9.95 -0.62 -8.30
C ALA A 2 11.33 0.04 -8.06
N ASP A 3 11.76 0.94 -8.95
CA ASP A 3 13.05 1.63 -8.80
C ASP A 3 13.10 2.55 -7.58
N ALA A 4 12.00 3.23 -7.27
CA ALA A 4 11.91 4.11 -6.10
C ALA A 4 12.04 3.33 -4.78
N LEU A 5 11.34 2.19 -4.66
CA LEU A 5 11.46 1.28 -3.53
C LEU A 5 12.86 0.68 -3.44
N GLY A 6 13.42 0.23 -4.57
CA GLY A 6 14.78 -0.31 -4.63
C GLY A 6 15.83 0.74 -4.25
N TYR A 7 15.65 2.00 -4.66
CA TYR A 7 16.50 3.11 -4.28
C TYR A 7 16.37 3.41 -2.78
N ALA A 8 15.14 3.55 -2.28
CA ALA A 8 14.88 3.85 -0.87
C ALA A 8 15.49 2.81 0.07
N THR A 9 15.35 1.53 -0.26
CA THR A 9 15.77 0.42 0.60
C THR A 9 17.25 0.05 0.47
N ARG A 10 17.90 0.34 -0.66
CA ARG A 10 19.31 -0.02 -0.90
C ARG A 10 20.29 1.15 -0.89
N LYS A 11 19.85 2.36 -1.24
CA LYS A 11 20.74 3.49 -1.54
C LYS A 11 20.64 4.63 -0.53
N LEU A 12 19.47 4.88 0.06
CA LEU A 12 19.34 5.94 1.07
C LEU A 12 20.21 5.67 2.30
N LYS A 13 20.80 6.76 2.81
CA LYS A 13 21.60 6.78 4.04
C LYS A 13 21.14 7.96 4.91
N PRO A 14 20.82 7.75 6.20
CA PRO A 14 20.76 6.45 6.90
C PRO A 14 19.70 5.52 6.30
N LYS A 15 19.80 4.22 6.58
CA LYS A 15 18.79 3.25 6.14
C LYS A 15 17.43 3.61 6.77
N PRO A 16 16.33 3.61 6.01
CA PRO A 16 15.00 3.84 6.57
C PRO A 16 14.63 2.79 7.61
N THR A 17 13.95 3.20 8.67
CA THR A 17 13.37 2.30 9.68
C THR A 17 12.11 1.60 9.17
N ALA A 18 11.38 2.27 8.28
CA ALA A 18 10.24 1.74 7.54
C ALA A 18 10.12 2.46 6.18
N VAL A 19 9.47 1.82 5.21
CA VAL A 19 9.13 2.41 3.91
C VAL A 19 7.64 2.22 3.65
N ILE A 20 6.95 3.28 3.29
CA ILE A 20 5.53 3.23 2.96
C ILE A 20 5.37 3.81 1.57
N ASP A 21 4.69 3.09 0.68
CA ASP A 21 4.28 3.61 -0.61
C ASP A 21 2.75 3.67 -0.71
N LEU A 22 2.29 4.68 -1.44
CA LEU A 22 0.89 5.05 -1.59
C LEU A 22 0.61 5.20 -3.08
N ALA A 23 -0.34 4.46 -3.63
CA ALA A 23 -0.64 4.52 -5.06
C ALA A 23 -2.10 4.17 -5.38
N THR A 24 -2.62 4.79 -6.44
CA THR A 24 -3.88 4.41 -7.07
C THR A 24 -3.63 3.24 -8.04
N LEU A 25 -3.25 2.08 -7.50
CA LEU A 25 -2.52 1.08 -8.28
C LEU A 25 -3.43 0.11 -9.03
N THR A 26 -4.48 -0.41 -8.40
CA THR A 26 -5.27 -1.49 -8.99
C THR A 26 -6.77 -1.23 -9.02
N GLY A 27 -7.39 -1.50 -10.18
CA GLY A 27 -8.86 -1.59 -10.26
C GLY A 27 -9.41 -2.76 -9.45
N ALA A 28 -8.60 -3.80 -9.19
CA ALA A 28 -8.97 -4.91 -8.33
C ALA A 28 -9.24 -4.48 -6.87
N CYS A 29 -8.56 -3.43 -6.39
CA CYS A 29 -8.81 -2.90 -5.05
C CYS A 29 -10.22 -2.29 -4.97
N VAL A 30 -10.63 -1.59 -6.02
CA VAL A 30 -11.98 -1.00 -6.13
C VAL A 30 -13.05 -2.10 -6.15
N VAL A 31 -12.82 -3.19 -6.88
CA VAL A 31 -13.74 -4.33 -6.92
C VAL A 31 -13.86 -5.00 -5.54
N ALA A 32 -12.76 -5.08 -4.79
CA ALA A 32 -12.73 -5.77 -3.50
C ALA A 32 -13.27 -4.92 -2.33
N LEU A 33 -12.93 -3.64 -2.28
CA LEU A 33 -13.18 -2.76 -1.12
C LEU A 33 -14.06 -1.53 -1.44
N GLY A 34 -14.39 -1.30 -2.71
CA GLY A 34 -15.17 -0.15 -3.15
C GLY A 34 -14.45 1.18 -2.87
N ASP A 35 -15.25 2.19 -2.51
CA ASP A 35 -14.82 3.52 -2.06
C ASP A 35 -14.96 3.67 -0.52
N HIS A 36 -14.87 2.55 0.21
CA HIS A 36 -15.03 2.52 1.66
C HIS A 36 -13.70 2.39 2.42
N HIS A 37 -12.76 1.61 1.88
CA HIS A 37 -11.45 1.37 2.50
C HIS A 37 -10.35 1.35 1.43
N ALA A 38 -9.17 1.84 1.79
CA ALA A 38 -7.96 1.54 1.03
C ALA A 38 -7.34 0.22 1.48
N ALA A 39 -6.70 -0.51 0.55
CA ALA A 39 -6.03 -1.75 0.89
C ALA A 39 -4.66 -1.48 1.52
N LEU A 40 -4.43 -2.01 2.73
CA LEU A 40 -3.13 -2.06 3.39
C LEU A 40 -2.51 -3.45 3.22
N VAL A 41 -1.34 -3.53 2.61
CA VAL A 41 -0.52 -4.73 2.52
C VAL A 41 0.86 -4.43 3.13
N SER A 42 1.43 -5.34 3.92
CA SER A 42 2.78 -5.13 4.51
C SER A 42 3.48 -6.46 4.75
N ASN A 43 4.80 -6.41 4.81
CA ASN A 43 5.67 -7.51 5.25
C ASN A 43 6.00 -7.48 6.76
N ASP A 44 5.53 -6.46 7.50
CA ASP A 44 5.82 -6.26 8.91
C ASP A 44 4.54 -5.98 9.71
N GLU A 45 4.28 -6.80 10.72
CA GLU A 45 3.03 -6.73 11.50
C GLU A 45 2.99 -5.52 12.43
N LYS A 46 4.14 -5.04 12.91
CA LYS A 46 4.19 -3.84 13.77
C LYS A 46 3.88 -2.58 12.96
N LEU A 47 4.44 -2.47 11.76
CA LEU A 47 4.16 -1.38 10.84
C LEU A 47 2.69 -1.40 10.40
N ALA A 48 2.15 -2.58 10.10
CA ALA A 48 0.74 -2.75 9.79
C ALA A 48 -0.17 -2.28 10.93
N GLY A 49 0.12 -2.69 12.17
CA GLY A 49 -0.62 -2.26 13.36
C GLY A 49 -0.60 -0.74 13.53
N ARG A 50 0.58 -0.11 13.44
CA ARG A 50 0.71 1.36 13.55
C ARG A 50 -0.11 2.10 12.48
N LEU A 51 -0.19 1.57 11.26
CA LEU A 51 -1.00 2.14 10.19
C LEU A 51 -2.50 1.97 10.44
N LEU A 52 -2.92 0.83 10.99
CA LEU A 52 -4.32 0.60 11.39
C LEU A 52 -4.73 1.53 12.54
N ASP A 53 -3.88 1.69 13.55
CA ASP A 53 -4.13 2.63 14.66
C ASP A 53 -4.25 4.08 14.13
N ALA A 54 -3.34 4.50 13.25
CA ALA A 54 -3.39 5.83 12.62
C ALA A 54 -4.60 5.99 11.69
N SER A 55 -5.07 4.92 11.06
CA SER A 55 -6.29 4.90 10.26
C SER A 55 -7.53 5.17 11.12
N GLU A 56 -7.60 4.56 12.31
CA GLU A 56 -8.70 4.78 13.25
C GLU A 56 -8.76 6.23 13.75
N THR A 57 -7.61 6.85 14.07
CA THR A 57 -7.58 8.24 14.56
C THR A 57 -7.84 9.26 13.46
N SER A 58 -7.27 9.04 12.28
CA SER A 58 -7.34 9.99 11.17
C SER A 58 -8.68 9.97 10.43
N GLY A 59 -9.38 8.83 10.45
CA GLY A 59 -10.56 8.56 9.63
C GLY A 59 -10.25 8.30 8.15
N ASP A 60 -8.98 8.19 7.75
CA ASP A 60 -8.58 7.63 6.45
C ASP A 60 -8.54 6.09 6.59
N VAL A 61 -9.69 5.45 6.38
CA VAL A 61 -9.89 4.04 6.79
C VAL A 61 -9.12 3.06 5.89
N LEU A 62 -8.27 2.24 6.51
CA LEU A 62 -7.48 1.19 5.88
C LEU A 62 -8.04 -0.20 6.20
N TRP A 63 -7.92 -1.13 5.26
CA TRP A 63 -8.24 -2.54 5.47
C TRP A 63 -7.02 -3.43 5.20
N ARG A 64 -6.64 -4.24 6.18
CA ARG A 64 -5.50 -5.14 6.07
C ARG A 64 -5.82 -6.32 5.13
N MET A 65 -5.12 -6.39 4.00
CA MET A 65 -5.16 -7.54 3.11
C MET A 65 -3.94 -8.46 3.29
N PRO A 66 -4.08 -9.78 3.11
CA PRO A 66 -3.01 -10.74 3.38
C PRO A 66 -2.00 -10.82 2.22
N LEU A 67 -0.70 -10.88 2.52
CA LEU A 67 0.35 -11.20 1.54
C LEU A 67 0.93 -12.59 1.78
N VAL A 68 0.33 -13.61 1.18
CA VAL A 68 0.79 -15.00 1.31
C VAL A 68 1.78 -15.40 0.21
N PRO A 69 2.59 -16.48 0.41
CA PRO A 69 3.55 -16.95 -0.59
C PRO A 69 2.93 -17.26 -1.97
N GLY A 70 1.65 -17.63 -2.01
CA GLY A 70 0.92 -17.85 -3.26
C GLY A 70 0.96 -16.64 -4.21
N HIS A 71 0.76 -15.42 -3.69
CA HIS A 71 0.78 -14.22 -4.51
C HIS A 71 2.15 -13.96 -5.14
N LYS A 72 3.25 -14.27 -4.43
CA LYS A 72 4.60 -14.15 -4.97
C LYS A 72 4.86 -15.16 -6.09
N LYS A 73 4.36 -16.39 -5.95
CA LYS A 73 4.45 -17.41 -7.00
C LYS A 73 3.70 -16.99 -8.27
N GLN A 74 2.58 -16.28 -8.13
CA GLN A 74 1.84 -15.75 -9.28
C GLN A 74 2.64 -14.72 -10.10
N MET A 75 3.72 -14.13 -9.54
CA MET A 75 4.58 -13.18 -10.24
C MET A 75 5.74 -13.83 -11.00
N ALA A 76 5.82 -15.16 -11.05
CA ALA A 76 6.87 -15.86 -11.79
C ALA A 76 6.84 -15.50 -13.28
N SER A 77 8.03 -15.29 -13.86
CA SER A 77 8.20 -15.03 -15.30
C SER A 77 9.12 -16.10 -15.90
N PRO A 78 8.82 -16.61 -17.11
CA PRO A 78 9.71 -17.52 -17.81
C PRO A 78 10.91 -16.80 -18.47
N TYR A 79 10.88 -15.46 -18.52
CA TYR A 79 11.87 -14.65 -19.25
C TYR A 79 12.70 -13.70 -18.36
N ALA A 80 12.21 -13.38 -17.17
CA ALA A 80 12.80 -12.40 -16.26
C ALA A 80 12.67 -12.86 -14.81
N ASP A 81 13.29 -12.12 -13.87
CA ASP A 81 13.23 -12.46 -12.44
C ASP A 81 11.80 -12.49 -11.90
N ILE A 82 10.97 -11.52 -12.33
CA ILE A 82 9.55 -11.40 -12.00
C ILE A 82 8.79 -10.76 -13.17
N SER A 83 7.51 -11.11 -13.31
CA SER A 83 6.56 -10.45 -14.23
C SER A 83 5.95 -9.22 -13.56
N ASN A 84 5.57 -8.19 -14.32
CA ASN A 84 4.78 -7.05 -13.79
C ASN A 84 3.28 -7.39 -13.65
N LEU A 85 2.83 -8.47 -14.28
CA LEU A 85 1.47 -8.98 -14.20
C LEU A 85 1.50 -10.41 -13.68
N GLY A 86 0.68 -10.68 -12.66
CA GLY A 86 0.47 -12.04 -12.17
C GLY A 86 -0.56 -12.81 -13.00
N SER A 87 -0.67 -14.11 -12.75
CA SER A 87 -1.81 -14.92 -13.23
C SER A 87 -3.16 -14.30 -12.80
N PRO A 88 -4.27 -14.53 -13.53
CA PRO A 88 -5.58 -13.97 -13.19
C PRO A 88 -6.01 -14.17 -11.73
N GLY A 89 -6.70 -13.18 -11.17
CA GLY A 89 -7.18 -13.17 -9.79
C GLY A 89 -6.26 -12.43 -8.81
N ALA A 90 -6.84 -11.96 -7.70
CA ALA A 90 -6.11 -11.29 -6.61
C ALA A 90 -5.23 -10.10 -7.04
N GLY A 91 -5.68 -9.28 -8.00
CA GLY A 91 -4.90 -8.21 -8.64
C GLY A 91 -4.21 -7.25 -7.67
N THR A 92 -4.90 -6.83 -6.59
CA THR A 92 -4.31 -5.99 -5.53
C THR A 92 -3.15 -6.67 -4.82
N LEU A 93 -3.29 -7.97 -4.53
CA LEU A 93 -2.30 -8.76 -3.81
C LEU A 93 -1.12 -9.17 -4.68
N THR A 94 -1.34 -9.44 -5.98
CA THR A 94 -0.26 -9.71 -6.94
C THR A 94 0.54 -8.45 -7.25
N ALA A 95 -0.11 -7.28 -7.37
CA ALA A 95 0.59 -6.00 -7.47
C ALA A 95 1.41 -5.69 -6.21
N ALA A 96 0.84 -5.90 -5.01
CA ALA A 96 1.60 -5.77 -3.76
C ALA A 96 2.74 -6.80 -3.67
N ALA A 97 2.55 -8.03 -4.16
CA ALA A 97 3.61 -9.03 -4.22
C ALA A 97 4.78 -8.58 -5.13
N PHE A 98 4.47 -8.00 -6.29
CA PHE A 98 5.46 -7.37 -7.16
C PHE A 98 6.26 -6.30 -6.43
N LEU A 99 5.58 -5.34 -5.77
CA LEU A 99 6.24 -4.27 -5.02
C LEU A 99 7.10 -4.80 -3.86
N SER A 100 6.62 -5.82 -3.15
CA SER A 100 7.33 -6.42 -2.02
C SER A 100 8.71 -6.99 -2.41
N HIS A 101 8.90 -7.35 -3.68
CA HIS A 101 10.19 -7.79 -4.20
C HIS A 101 11.27 -6.71 -4.05
N PHE A 102 10.89 -5.44 -4.24
CA PHE A 102 11.79 -4.27 -4.19
C PHE A 102 11.92 -3.66 -2.79
N ALA A 103 11.12 -4.12 -1.82
CA ALA A 103 11.19 -3.69 -0.42
C ALA A 103 12.31 -4.40 0.39
N HIS A 104 12.81 -5.53 -0.12
CA HIS A 104 13.84 -6.35 0.52
C HIS A 104 13.52 -6.72 1.99
N LYS A 105 14.43 -6.40 2.93
CA LYS A 105 14.32 -6.71 4.36
C LYS A 105 13.84 -5.52 5.20
N VAL A 106 13.47 -4.40 4.56
CA VAL A 106 13.00 -3.22 5.28
C VAL A 106 11.52 -3.41 5.62
N PRO A 107 11.06 -3.05 6.83
CA PRO A 107 9.64 -2.97 7.14
C PRO A 107 8.94 -2.10 6.11
N TRP A 108 7.97 -2.67 5.40
CA TRP A 108 7.37 -2.06 4.23
C TRP A 108 5.87 -2.23 4.22
N ALA A 109 5.15 -1.15 3.90
CA ALA A 109 3.72 -1.19 3.67
C ALA A 109 3.36 -0.51 2.34
N HIS A 110 2.40 -1.10 1.65
CA HIS A 110 1.75 -0.55 0.48
C HIS A 110 0.29 -0.21 0.82
N LEU A 111 -0.10 1.00 0.45
CA LEU A 111 -1.46 1.50 0.53
C LEU A 111 -2.00 1.67 -0.89
N ASP A 112 -2.88 0.75 -1.33
CA ASP A 112 -3.62 0.90 -2.59
C ASP A 112 -4.87 1.73 -2.34
N ILE A 113 -4.86 2.96 -2.84
CA ILE A 113 -5.92 3.96 -2.61
C ILE A 113 -6.77 4.20 -3.85
N ALA A 114 -6.74 3.31 -4.84
CA ALA A 114 -7.47 3.49 -6.10
C ALA A 114 -8.95 3.82 -5.89
N GLY A 115 -9.61 3.14 -4.94
CA GLY A 115 -11.03 3.38 -4.63
C GLY A 115 -11.30 4.64 -3.80
N MET A 116 -10.28 5.17 -3.11
CA MET A 116 -10.45 6.26 -2.14
C MET A 116 -9.97 7.62 -2.68
N ALA A 117 -9.17 7.64 -3.75
CA ALA A 117 -8.49 8.85 -4.22
C ALA A 117 -9.42 9.89 -4.85
N TRP A 118 -10.57 9.46 -5.39
CA TRP A 118 -11.55 10.30 -6.06
C TRP A 118 -12.97 9.97 -5.59
N THR A 119 -13.82 10.99 -5.53
CA THR A 119 -15.24 10.82 -5.21
C THR A 119 -16.12 11.71 -6.08
N ASP A 120 -17.29 11.19 -6.46
CA ASP A 120 -18.33 11.97 -7.14
C ASP A 120 -19.29 12.67 -6.17
N LYS A 121 -19.12 12.48 -4.86
CA LYS A 121 -20.00 13.00 -3.82
C LYS A 121 -19.23 13.96 -2.92
N THR A 122 -19.88 15.04 -2.49
CA THR A 122 -19.38 15.87 -1.39
C THR A 122 -19.81 15.23 -0.06
N GLY A 123 -18.90 15.12 0.90
CA GLY A 123 -19.22 14.54 2.20
C GLY A 123 -18.10 14.68 3.22
N GLY A 124 -18.47 14.81 4.50
CA GLY A 124 -17.51 14.89 5.61
C GLY A 124 -16.50 16.01 5.41
N VAL A 125 -15.23 15.62 5.21
CA VAL A 125 -14.07 16.52 5.09
C VAL A 125 -13.60 16.77 3.65
N TYR A 126 -14.28 16.19 2.64
CA TYR A 126 -13.88 16.30 1.24
C TYR A 126 -15.05 16.72 0.32
N SER A 127 -14.70 17.38 -0.78
CA SER A 127 -15.61 17.75 -1.85
C SER A 127 -15.56 16.75 -3.01
N LYS A 128 -16.55 16.83 -3.92
CA LYS A 128 -16.48 16.14 -5.21
C LYS A 128 -15.13 16.42 -5.90
N GLY A 129 -14.45 15.38 -6.33
CA GLY A 129 -13.13 15.43 -6.95
C GLY A 129 -12.09 14.60 -6.20
N GLY A 130 -10.84 15.09 -6.18
CA GLY A 130 -9.76 14.46 -5.45
C GLY A 130 -9.96 14.61 -3.94
N THR A 131 -9.92 13.49 -3.22
CA THR A 131 -10.23 13.46 -1.77
C THR A 131 -9.04 13.83 -0.89
N GLY A 132 -7.81 13.71 -1.42
CA GLY A 132 -6.59 13.81 -0.61
C GLY A 132 -6.39 12.64 0.36
N PHE A 133 -7.10 11.52 0.15
CA PHE A 133 -6.99 10.33 1.01
C PHE A 133 -5.54 9.87 1.13
N GLY A 134 -5.15 9.48 2.35
CA GLY A 134 -3.81 9.03 2.68
C GLY A 134 -2.99 10.08 3.43
N VAL A 135 -3.29 11.38 3.23
CA VAL A 135 -2.55 12.46 3.88
C VAL A 135 -2.71 12.43 5.40
N ARG A 136 -3.93 12.20 5.90
CA ARG A 136 -4.19 12.25 7.35
C ARG A 136 -3.61 11.03 8.05
N VAL A 137 -3.81 9.82 7.51
CA VAL A 137 -3.23 8.60 8.10
C VAL A 137 -1.71 8.62 8.12
N LEU A 138 -1.06 9.15 7.08
CA LEU A 138 0.40 9.29 7.09
C LEU A 138 0.88 10.38 8.05
N SER A 139 0.14 11.49 8.17
CA SER A 139 0.43 12.54 9.14
C SER A 139 0.32 12.04 10.58
N ASP A 140 -0.77 11.33 10.91
CA ASP A 140 -1.00 10.76 12.24
C ASP A 140 0.05 9.70 12.58
N LEU A 141 0.40 8.83 11.62
CA LEU A 141 1.46 7.84 11.80
C LEU A 141 2.79 8.49 12.17
N VAL A 142 3.19 9.54 11.46
CA VAL A 142 4.47 10.23 11.68
C VAL A 142 4.43 11.02 13.00
N ALA A 143 3.32 11.68 13.32
CA ALA A 143 3.14 12.39 14.58
C ALA A 143 3.22 11.46 15.80
N GLY A 144 2.73 10.22 15.66
CA GLY A 144 2.83 9.16 16.67
C GLY A 144 4.12 8.36 16.62
N TRP A 145 5.03 8.63 15.68
CA TRP A 145 6.17 7.74 15.42
C TRP A 145 7.22 7.80 16.54
N ARG A 146 7.36 6.68 17.26
CA ARG A 146 8.43 6.47 18.24
C ARG A 146 9.43 5.43 17.68
N ALA A 147 10.70 5.85 17.64
CA ALA A 147 11.84 5.06 17.15
C ALA A 147 12.21 3.93 18.12
#